data_AF-A0A6L9ZG30-F1
#
_entry.id   AF-A0A6L9ZG30-F1
#
_cell.length_a   1.000
_cell.length_b   1.000
_cell.length_c   1.000
_cell.angle_alpha   90.00
_cell.angle_beta   90.00
_cell.angle_gamma   90.00
#
_symmetry.space_group_name_H-M   'P 1'
#
loop_
_entity.id
_entity.type
_entity.pdbx_description
1 polymer ?
#
loop_
_entity_poly.entity_id
_entity_poly.type
_entity_poly.pdbx_seq_one_letter_code
_entity_poly.pdbx_strand_id
1 'polypeptide(L)'
;MKQVLLKSFQAFLITVVLMFSIVSQPAIANELLDNSSVAPDQSYTKVDFGFNNCNVEWGGLLSGVSEADMVKLATEANANGFTYHPSLNYGRIMVGDYPEGCQSPANESWPLYLKNVSYKKMDFGFNKCNVQWGELLSGVSEADMVKLATEANANGFTYHPSLNYGSIMVGDYPEGCKSPANLSWPLYLKI
;
A
#
# COMPACT_ATOMS: atom_id res chain seq x y z
N MET A 1 56.36 -48.85 21.02
CA MET A 1 57.38 -47.78 20.92
C MET A 1 56.65 -46.46 21.18
N LYS A 2 57.10 -45.62 22.14
CA LYS A 2 56.57 -44.28 22.54
C LYS A 2 55.06 -44.21 22.90
N GLN A 3 54.67 -44.10 24.17
CA GLN A 3 54.68 -42.90 25.06
C GLN A 3 53.54 -41.90 24.74
N VAL A 4 52.49 -41.78 25.58
CA VAL A 4 52.35 -40.92 26.79
C VAL A 4 52.26 -39.42 26.40
N LEU A 5 51.17 -38.70 26.69
CA LEU A 5 50.93 -37.87 27.90
C LEU A 5 49.43 -37.42 27.91
N LEU A 6 48.64 -37.59 28.99
CA LEU A 6 48.42 -36.71 30.19
C LEU A 6 47.33 -35.62 29.99
N LYS A 7 46.22 -35.66 30.76
CA LYS A 7 45.92 -34.88 32.03
C LYS A 7 45.49 -33.42 31.78
N SER A 8 44.62 -32.74 32.55
CA SER A 8 43.75 -33.00 33.72
C SER A 8 42.45 -32.17 33.54
N PHE A 9 41.32 -32.30 34.24
CA PHE A 9 40.90 -33.05 35.44
C PHE A 9 41.32 -32.53 36.86
N GLN A 10 41.07 -31.24 37.13
CA GLN A 10 40.84 -30.67 38.47
C GLN A 10 39.63 -29.70 38.33
N ALA A 11 38.54 -29.70 39.12
CA ALA A 11 38.26 -30.00 40.53
C ALA A 11 38.58 -28.85 41.51
N PHE A 12 37.63 -28.62 42.43
CA PHE A 12 37.54 -27.61 43.52
C PHE A 12 37.21 -26.17 43.08
N LEU A 13 36.14 -25.46 43.52
CA LEU A 13 35.36 -25.39 44.79
C LEU A 13 35.90 -24.32 45.78
N ILE A 14 35.40 -23.08 45.62
CA ILE A 14 35.48 -21.93 46.54
C ILE A 14 34.15 -21.16 46.34
N THR A 15 33.16 -21.24 47.22
CA THR A 15 32.98 -20.53 48.52
C THR A 15 32.50 -19.07 48.38
N VAL A 16 31.30 -18.86 48.91
CA VAL A 16 30.55 -17.61 49.07
C VAL A 16 31.35 -16.48 49.71
N VAL A 17 31.29 -15.27 49.13
CA VAL A 17 31.42 -13.99 49.86
C VAL A 17 30.42 -12.98 49.29
N LEU A 18 29.65 -12.34 50.18
CA LEU A 18 28.79 -11.20 49.85
C LEU A 18 29.64 -9.99 49.42
N MET A 19 29.20 -9.26 48.40
CA MET A 19 29.18 -7.79 48.51
C MET A 19 27.91 -7.21 47.90
N PHE A 20 27.24 -6.38 48.71
CA PHE A 20 26.20 -5.46 48.25
C PHE A 20 26.81 -4.48 47.25
N SER A 21 26.23 -4.39 46.07
CA SER A 21 26.35 -3.22 45.20
C SER A 21 24.95 -2.77 44.82
N ILE A 22 24.42 -1.82 45.59
CA ILE A 22 23.23 -1.07 45.20
C ILE A 22 23.63 -0.19 44.02
N VAL A 23 23.45 -0.72 42.81
CA VAL A 23 23.53 0.10 41.59
C VAL A 23 22.22 0.87 41.50
N SER A 24 22.24 2.09 42.02
CA SER A 24 21.20 3.09 41.74
C SER A 24 21.29 3.45 40.26
N GLN A 25 20.52 2.75 39.42
CA GLN A 25 20.31 3.15 38.04
C GLN A 25 19.62 4.52 38.04
N PRO A 26 20.10 5.51 37.27
CA PRO A 26 19.34 6.73 37.05
C PRO A 26 18.03 6.35 36.36
N ALA A 27 16.92 6.97 36.79
CA ALA A 27 15.64 6.78 36.15
C ALA A 27 15.73 7.27 34.70
N ILE A 28 15.84 6.33 33.76
CA ILE A 28 15.67 6.63 32.34
C ILE A 28 14.19 6.97 32.18
N ALA A 29 13.92 8.26 31.97
CA ALA A 29 12.62 8.67 31.48
C ALA A 29 12.42 8.00 30.11
N ASN A 30 11.51 7.04 30.05
CA ASN A 30 10.94 6.62 28.78
C ASN A 30 10.18 7.84 28.24
N GLU A 31 10.86 8.66 27.44
CA GLU A 31 10.17 9.41 26.41
C GLU A 31 9.45 8.36 25.54
N LEU A 32 8.14 8.26 25.72
CA LEU A 32 7.28 7.64 24.74
C LEU A 32 7.49 8.43 23.45
N LEU A 33 8.31 7.86 22.57
CA LEU A 33 8.25 8.13 21.15
C LEU A 33 6.86 7.71 20.68
N ASP A 34 5.91 8.62 20.81
CA ASP A 34 4.67 8.63 20.04
C ASP A 34 5.01 8.98 18.60
N ASN A 35 5.85 8.12 18.00
CA ASN A 35 6.06 8.05 16.56
C ASN A 35 4.89 7.28 15.96
N SER A 36 3.67 7.72 16.30
CA SER A 36 2.47 7.44 15.52
C SER A 36 2.57 8.24 14.21
N SER A 37 3.54 7.84 13.38
CA SER A 37 3.35 7.89 11.95
C SER A 37 2.17 6.98 11.67
N VAL A 38 0.97 7.52 11.81
CA VAL A 38 -0.26 6.91 11.30
C VAL A 38 0.00 6.71 9.83
N ALA A 39 0.37 5.47 9.47
CA ALA A 39 0.47 5.07 8.08
C ALA A 39 -0.85 5.49 7.44
N PRO A 40 -0.84 6.09 6.23
CA PRO A 40 -2.08 6.46 5.57
C PRO A 40 -3.01 5.25 5.60
N ASP A 41 -4.23 5.45 6.08
CA ASP A 41 -5.21 4.38 6.32
C ASP A 41 -5.54 3.73 4.97
N GLN A 42 -4.71 2.75 4.58
CA GLN A 42 -4.77 2.02 3.32
C GLN A 42 -5.97 1.08 3.41
N SER A 43 -7.14 1.69 3.29
CA SER A 43 -8.40 0.99 3.18
C SER A 43 -8.43 0.25 1.85
N TYR A 44 -8.80 -1.03 1.90
CA TYR A 44 -9.06 -1.84 0.72
C TYR A 44 -10.56 -2.02 0.62
N THR A 45 -11.12 -1.77 -0.56
CA THR A 45 -12.54 -2.03 -0.82
C THR A 45 -12.71 -3.36 -1.53
N LYS A 46 -13.62 -4.18 -1.03
CA LYS A 46 -14.10 -5.36 -1.73
C LYS A 46 -14.88 -4.93 -2.96
N VAL A 47 -14.46 -5.40 -4.13
CA VAL A 47 -15.15 -5.13 -5.40
C VAL A 47 -16.17 -6.23 -5.74
N ASP A 48 -17.11 -5.90 -6.63
CA ASP A 48 -18.20 -6.76 -7.08
C ASP A 48 -17.89 -7.53 -8.39
N PHE A 49 -16.62 -7.51 -8.81
CA PHE A 49 -16.05 -8.27 -9.92
C PHE A 49 -14.90 -9.17 -9.45
N GLY A 50 -14.57 -10.17 -10.28
CA GLY A 50 -13.47 -11.09 -10.11
C GLY A 50 -12.25 -10.76 -10.99
N PHE A 51 -11.21 -11.59 -10.86
CA PHE A 51 -9.92 -11.49 -11.55
C PHE A 51 -9.61 -12.68 -12.47
N ASN A 52 -10.57 -13.59 -12.71
CA ASN A 52 -10.34 -14.74 -13.59
C ASN A 52 -10.13 -14.26 -15.02
N ASN A 53 -9.18 -14.87 -15.73
CA ASN A 53 -8.72 -14.45 -17.06
C ASN A 53 -8.05 -13.05 -17.11
N CYS A 54 -7.90 -12.35 -15.98
CA CYS A 54 -7.02 -11.20 -15.86
C CYS A 54 -5.57 -11.67 -15.68
N ASN A 55 -4.61 -11.00 -16.34
CA ASN A 55 -3.18 -11.27 -16.18
C ASN A 55 -2.65 -10.62 -14.89
N VAL A 56 -3.13 -11.08 -13.74
CA VAL A 56 -2.74 -10.58 -12.41
C VAL A 56 -1.62 -11.45 -11.83
N GLU A 57 -0.53 -10.83 -11.42
CA GLU A 57 0.54 -11.51 -10.69
C GLU A 57 0.21 -11.64 -9.20
N TRP A 58 0.15 -12.88 -8.72
CA TRP A 58 -0.19 -13.21 -7.34
C TRP A 58 0.99 -13.79 -6.58
N GLY A 59 1.14 -13.37 -5.32
CA GLY A 59 2.09 -13.95 -4.38
C GLY A 59 1.72 -15.37 -3.94
N GLY A 60 2.51 -15.89 -3.01
CA GLY A 60 2.28 -17.20 -2.39
C GLY A 60 0.90 -17.31 -1.73
N LEU A 61 0.40 -18.54 -1.62
CA LEU A 61 -0.85 -18.81 -0.90
C LEU A 61 -0.61 -18.71 0.61
N LEU A 62 -1.32 -17.79 1.25
CA LEU A 62 -1.35 -17.62 2.70
C LEU A 62 -2.54 -18.40 3.27
N SER A 63 -2.35 -19.10 4.39
CA SER A 63 -3.37 -19.95 5.02
C SER A 63 -3.40 -19.75 6.54
N GLY A 64 -4.57 -19.97 7.14
CA GLY A 64 -4.81 -19.66 8.56
C GLY A 64 -4.90 -18.16 8.86
N VAL A 65 -5.14 -17.34 7.83
CA VAL A 65 -5.22 -15.87 7.91
C VAL A 65 -6.66 -15.40 7.93
N SER A 66 -6.93 -14.32 8.65
CA SER A 66 -8.20 -13.59 8.59
C SER A 66 -8.19 -12.50 7.51
N GLU A 67 -9.36 -11.91 7.23
CA GLU A 67 -9.47 -10.74 6.34
C GLU A 67 -8.64 -9.55 6.85
N ALA A 68 -8.60 -9.34 8.16
CA ALA A 68 -7.81 -8.27 8.79
C ALA A 68 -6.31 -8.52 8.65
N ASP A 69 -5.85 -9.77 8.75
CA ASP A 69 -4.45 -10.12 8.49
C ASP A 69 -4.08 -9.86 7.02
N MET A 70 -4.99 -10.17 6.09
CA MET A 70 -4.78 -9.90 4.66
C MET A 70 -4.68 -8.39 4.36
N VAL A 71 -5.55 -7.55 4.96
CA VAL A 71 -5.45 -6.08 4.85
C VAL A 71 -4.12 -5.58 5.40
N LYS A 72 -3.68 -6.10 6.56
CA LYS A 72 -2.40 -5.72 7.16
C LYS A 72 -1.22 -6.11 6.27
N LEU A 73 -1.18 -7.35 5.79
CA LEU A 73 -0.11 -7.86 4.91
C LEU A 73 -0.07 -7.13 3.57
N ALA A 74 -1.23 -6.78 3.00
CA ALA A 74 -1.30 -5.98 1.78
C ALA A 74 -0.76 -4.57 1.99
N THR A 75 -1.13 -3.93 3.12
CA THR A 75 -0.59 -2.62 3.53
C THR A 75 0.93 -2.65 3.74
N GLU A 76 1.44 -3.66 4.45
CA GLU A 76 2.88 -3.85 4.70
C GLU A 76 3.67 -4.10 3.40
N ALA A 77 3.07 -4.78 2.42
CA ALA A 77 3.62 -4.98 1.08
C ALA A 77 3.40 -3.79 0.13
N ASN A 78 2.62 -2.77 0.53
CA ASN A 78 2.09 -1.70 -0.32
C ASN A 78 1.43 -2.22 -1.62
N ALA A 79 0.72 -3.34 -1.53
CA ALA A 79 0.11 -4.02 -2.68
C ALA A 79 -1.08 -3.23 -3.26
N ASN A 80 -1.32 -3.38 -4.56
CA ASN A 80 -2.51 -2.81 -5.21
C ASN A 80 -3.82 -3.53 -4.83
N GLY A 81 -3.72 -4.72 -4.24
CA GLY A 81 -4.86 -5.48 -3.79
C GLY A 81 -4.48 -6.84 -3.21
N PHE A 82 -5.51 -7.59 -2.81
CA PHE A 82 -5.40 -8.97 -2.39
C PHE A 82 -6.68 -9.73 -2.73
N THR A 83 -6.62 -11.06 -2.66
CA THR A 83 -7.82 -11.90 -2.67
C THR A 83 -7.87 -12.76 -1.40
N TYR A 84 -9.07 -12.94 -0.87
CA TYR A 84 -9.31 -13.65 0.39
C TYR A 84 -10.63 -14.43 0.32
N HIS A 85 -10.63 -15.68 0.80
CA HIS A 85 -11.80 -16.54 0.78
C HIS A 85 -12.20 -16.95 2.21
N PRO A 86 -13.27 -16.36 2.78
CA PRO A 86 -13.54 -16.39 4.22
C PRO A 86 -13.83 -17.79 4.79
N SER A 87 -14.52 -18.67 4.07
CA SER A 87 -14.87 -20.00 4.59
C SER A 87 -13.68 -20.96 4.74
N LEU A 88 -12.50 -20.59 4.23
CA LEU A 88 -11.30 -21.42 4.16
C LEU A 88 -10.06 -20.74 4.75
N ASN A 89 -10.17 -19.48 5.20
CA ASN A 89 -9.11 -18.69 5.85
C ASN A 89 -7.79 -18.71 5.07
N TYR A 90 -7.89 -18.46 3.76
CA TYR A 90 -6.76 -18.43 2.83
C TYR A 90 -6.88 -17.29 1.82
N GLY A 91 -5.74 -16.80 1.33
CA GLY A 91 -5.67 -15.64 0.46
C GLY A 91 -4.33 -15.47 -0.23
N ARG A 92 -4.23 -14.46 -1.10
CA ARG A 92 -3.00 -14.08 -1.84
C ARG A 92 -2.89 -12.57 -1.92
N ILE A 93 -1.68 -12.05 -1.76
CA ILE A 93 -1.34 -10.64 -2.00
C ILE A 93 -1.01 -10.46 -3.50
N MET A 94 -1.42 -9.33 -4.09
CA MET A 94 -1.07 -8.97 -5.46
C MET A 94 0.38 -8.47 -5.52
N VAL A 95 1.15 -8.91 -6.52
CA VAL A 95 2.58 -8.56 -6.68
C VAL A 95 2.82 -7.41 -7.66
N GLY A 96 1.91 -7.22 -8.62
CA GLY A 96 1.95 -6.13 -9.60
C GLY A 96 0.71 -5.23 -9.55
N ASP A 97 0.42 -4.58 -10.67
CA ASP A 97 -0.80 -3.83 -10.88
C ASP A 97 -1.98 -4.72 -11.24
N TYR A 98 -3.19 -4.26 -10.89
CA TYR A 98 -4.41 -4.85 -11.40
C TYR A 98 -4.64 -4.35 -12.84
N PRO A 99 -4.80 -5.23 -13.85
CA PRO A 99 -4.89 -4.81 -15.25
C PRO A 99 -6.06 -3.86 -15.51
N GLU A 100 -5.79 -2.77 -16.23
CA GLU A 100 -6.78 -1.75 -16.60
C GLU A 100 -8.00 -2.38 -17.30
N GLY A 101 -9.20 -1.97 -16.88
CA GLY A 101 -10.47 -2.45 -17.45
C GLY A 101 -10.79 -3.93 -17.22
N CYS A 102 -9.95 -4.70 -16.50
CA CYS A 102 -10.20 -6.13 -16.34
C CYS A 102 -11.24 -6.42 -15.26
N GLN A 103 -12.41 -6.93 -15.66
CA GLN A 103 -13.48 -7.32 -14.74
C GLN A 103 -14.02 -8.68 -15.18
N SER A 104 -13.81 -9.72 -14.37
CA SER A 104 -14.44 -11.03 -14.59
C SER A 104 -15.69 -11.18 -13.72
N PRO A 105 -16.57 -12.16 -13.98
CA PRO A 105 -17.70 -12.44 -13.10
C PRO A 105 -17.23 -12.80 -11.68
N ALA A 106 -17.76 -12.13 -10.65
CA ALA A 106 -17.33 -12.33 -9.26
C ALA A 106 -17.62 -13.74 -8.70
N ASN A 107 -18.51 -14.50 -9.34
CA ASN A 107 -18.80 -15.89 -8.99
C ASN A 107 -17.78 -16.89 -9.55
N GLU A 108 -16.88 -16.47 -10.44
CA GLU A 108 -15.79 -17.32 -10.96
C GLU A 108 -14.51 -17.20 -10.14
N SER A 109 -14.30 -16.05 -9.48
CA SER A 109 -13.13 -15.76 -8.66
C SER A 109 -13.39 -15.88 -7.16
N TRP A 110 -12.32 -15.86 -6.38
CA TRP A 110 -12.40 -15.52 -4.96
C TRP A 110 -12.70 -14.01 -4.80
N PRO A 111 -13.25 -13.58 -3.65
CA PRO A 111 -13.41 -12.17 -3.35
C PRO A 111 -12.13 -11.37 -3.57
N LEU A 112 -12.24 -10.29 -4.36
CA LEU A 112 -11.16 -9.37 -4.70
C LEU A 112 -11.29 -8.10 -3.85
N TYR A 113 -10.16 -7.64 -3.32
CA TYR A 113 -10.04 -6.42 -2.54
C TYR A 113 -8.98 -5.55 -3.20
N LEU A 114 -9.37 -4.37 -3.67
CA LEU A 114 -8.44 -3.42 -4.30
C LEU A 114 -8.14 -2.29 -3.33
N LYS A 115 -6.90 -1.79 -3.37
CA LYS A 115 -6.46 -0.63 -2.60
C LYS A 115 -7.30 0.58 -3.00
N ASN A 116 -7.83 1.32 -2.03
CA ASN A 116 -8.60 2.53 -2.32
C ASN A 116 -7.70 3.58 -2.97
N VAL A 117 -7.94 3.81 -4.25
CA VAL A 117 -7.33 4.92 -4.99
C VAL A 117 -7.99 6.21 -4.49
N SER A 118 -7.17 7.14 -4.01
CA SER A 118 -7.65 8.48 -3.66
C SER A 118 -6.94 9.52 -4.51
N TYR A 119 -7.67 10.58 -4.86
CA TYR A 119 -7.16 11.66 -5.70
C TYR A 119 -7.07 12.95 -4.89
N LYS A 120 -5.88 13.56 -4.89
CA LYS A 120 -5.64 14.85 -4.28
C LYS A 120 -5.70 15.95 -5.32
N LYS A 121 -6.50 16.98 -5.05
CA LYS A 121 -6.45 18.24 -5.79
C LYS A 121 -5.11 18.93 -5.54
N MET A 122 -4.39 19.24 -6.62
CA MET A 122 -3.09 19.89 -6.54
C MET A 122 -3.20 21.41 -6.44
N ASP A 123 -2.21 22.03 -5.81
CA ASP A 123 -2.01 23.48 -5.72
C ASP A 123 -1.30 24.07 -6.97
N PHE A 124 -0.91 23.20 -7.90
CA PHE A 124 -0.37 23.52 -9.21
C PHE A 124 -1.24 22.92 -10.32
N GLY A 125 -1.08 23.44 -11.54
CA GLY A 125 -1.72 22.92 -12.75
C GLY A 125 -0.74 22.25 -13.71
N PHE A 126 -1.24 21.79 -14.85
CA PHE A 126 -0.53 21.01 -15.86
C PHE A 126 -0.14 21.78 -17.14
N ASN A 127 -0.47 23.06 -17.28
CA ASN A 127 -0.12 23.83 -18.48
C ASN A 127 1.41 23.84 -18.72
N LYS A 128 1.83 23.56 -19.95
CA LYS A 128 3.24 23.38 -20.36
C LYS A 128 3.90 22.08 -19.86
N CYS A 129 3.17 21.22 -19.13
CA CYS A 129 3.59 19.84 -18.91
C CYS A 129 3.20 18.98 -20.12
N ASN A 130 4.05 18.02 -20.49
CA ASN A 130 3.74 17.04 -21.54
C ASN A 130 2.85 15.92 -20.96
N VAL A 131 1.60 16.25 -20.65
CA VAL A 131 0.59 15.31 -20.14
C VAL A 131 -0.32 14.90 -21.29
N GLN A 132 -0.54 13.59 -21.46
CA GLN A 132 -1.55 13.08 -22.38
C GLN A 132 -2.90 13.00 -21.66
N TRP A 133 -3.95 13.43 -22.36
CA TRP A 133 -5.32 13.47 -21.86
C TRP A 133 -6.20 12.61 -22.76
N GLY A 134 -7.19 11.94 -22.16
CA GLY A 134 -8.20 11.19 -22.88
C GLY A 134 -9.24 12.09 -23.56
N GLU A 135 -10.41 11.53 -23.84
CA GLU A 135 -11.53 12.31 -24.35
C GLU A 135 -11.96 13.40 -23.35
N LEU A 136 -12.44 14.53 -23.87
CA LEU A 136 -13.03 15.60 -23.07
C LEU A 136 -14.51 15.27 -22.82
N LEU A 137 -14.80 14.86 -21.60
CA LEU A 137 -16.15 14.52 -21.14
C LEU A 137 -16.91 15.80 -20.75
N SER A 138 -18.23 15.78 -20.95
CA SER A 138 -19.13 16.90 -20.65
C SER A 138 -20.35 16.44 -19.85
N GLY A 139 -20.90 17.32 -19.01
CA GLY A 139 -22.01 17.00 -18.11
C GLY A 139 -21.61 16.14 -16.91
N VAL A 140 -20.31 16.01 -16.62
CA VAL A 140 -19.75 15.21 -15.53
C VAL A 140 -19.57 16.04 -14.26
N SER A 141 -19.66 15.42 -13.09
CA SER A 141 -19.28 16.00 -11.81
C SER A 141 -17.87 15.58 -11.37
N GLU A 142 -17.35 16.19 -10.31
CA GLU A 142 -16.08 15.80 -9.69
C GLU A 142 -16.10 14.33 -9.21
N ALA A 143 -17.24 13.87 -8.69
CA ALA A 143 -17.42 12.50 -8.23
C ALA A 143 -17.42 11.50 -9.39
N ASP A 144 -18.03 11.86 -10.53
CA ASP A 144 -17.98 11.05 -11.74
C ASP A 144 -16.55 10.94 -12.27
N MET A 145 -15.79 12.04 -12.25
CA MET A 145 -14.38 12.03 -12.67
C MET A 145 -13.49 11.19 -11.74
N VAL A 146 -13.71 11.23 -10.42
CA VAL A 146 -13.03 10.33 -9.46
C VAL A 146 -13.36 8.87 -9.75
N LYS A 147 -14.63 8.55 -9.98
CA LYS A 147 -15.08 7.20 -10.33
C LYS A 147 -14.41 6.71 -11.62
N LEU A 148 -14.52 7.47 -12.70
CA LEU A 148 -13.95 7.14 -14.01
C LEU A 148 -12.43 6.98 -13.97
N ALA A 149 -11.73 7.89 -13.27
CA ALA A 149 -10.28 7.76 -13.08
C ALA A 149 -9.92 6.51 -12.27
N THR A 150 -10.72 6.12 -11.27
CA THR A 150 -10.53 4.88 -10.50
C THR A 150 -10.75 3.65 -11.37
N GLU A 151 -11.82 3.62 -12.18
CA GLU A 151 -12.15 2.52 -13.11
C GLU A 151 -11.08 2.34 -14.20
N ALA A 152 -10.49 3.44 -14.68
CA ALA A 152 -9.36 3.46 -15.61
C ALA A 152 -7.98 3.31 -14.92
N ASN A 153 -7.91 3.12 -13.60
CA ASN A 153 -6.67 3.10 -12.81
C ASN A 153 -5.71 4.29 -13.06
N ALA A 154 -6.25 5.44 -13.47
CA ALA A 154 -5.47 6.56 -13.98
C ALA A 154 -4.62 7.25 -12.91
N ASN A 155 -3.47 7.80 -13.31
CA ASN A 155 -2.61 8.57 -12.41
C ASN A 155 -3.20 9.94 -12.01
N GLY A 156 -4.24 10.39 -12.70
CA GLY A 156 -4.94 11.62 -12.39
C GLY A 156 -6.06 11.96 -13.35
N PHE A 157 -6.68 13.10 -13.12
CA PHE A 157 -7.68 13.69 -14.01
C PHE A 157 -7.67 15.21 -13.90
N THR A 158 -8.38 15.87 -14.80
CA THR A 158 -8.73 17.29 -14.67
C THR A 158 -10.25 17.48 -14.72
N TYR A 159 -10.74 18.48 -13.99
CA TYR A 159 -12.17 18.79 -13.87
C TYR A 159 -12.40 20.30 -13.70
N HIS A 160 -13.29 20.88 -14.50
CA HIS A 160 -13.65 22.28 -14.46
C HIS A 160 -15.09 22.50 -13.95
N PRO A 161 -15.29 22.88 -12.66
CA PRO A 161 -16.61 22.86 -12.02
C PRO A 161 -17.64 23.79 -12.66
N SER A 162 -17.25 24.97 -13.17
CA SER A 162 -18.20 25.89 -13.80
C SER A 162 -18.65 25.48 -15.21
N LEU A 163 -18.05 24.42 -15.77
CA LEU A 163 -18.35 23.91 -17.12
C LEU A 163 -18.88 22.47 -17.09
N ASN A 164 -18.76 21.75 -15.95
CA ASN A 164 -19.04 20.32 -15.82
C ASN A 164 -18.27 19.48 -16.87
N TYR A 165 -17.03 19.89 -17.18
CA TYR A 165 -16.16 19.24 -18.15
C TYR A 165 -14.96 18.62 -17.44
N GLY A 166 -14.49 17.48 -17.92
CA GLY A 166 -13.32 16.81 -17.36
C GLY A 166 -12.64 15.86 -18.35
N SER A 167 -11.42 15.46 -18.03
CA SER A 167 -10.68 14.46 -18.81
C SER A 167 -9.79 13.62 -17.90
N ILE A 168 -9.69 12.33 -18.22
CA ILE A 168 -8.81 11.37 -17.52
C ILE A 168 -7.40 11.52 -18.09
N MET A 169 -6.38 11.38 -17.25
CA MET A 169 -4.98 11.35 -17.68
C MET A 169 -4.65 10.00 -18.33
N VAL A 170 -3.94 10.03 -19.45
CA VAL A 170 -3.41 8.83 -20.11
C VAL A 170 -1.92 8.75 -19.82
N GLY A 171 -1.47 7.68 -19.16
CA GLY A 171 -0.09 7.52 -18.71
C GLY A 171 0.26 8.34 -17.45
N ASP A 172 1.54 8.65 -17.29
CA ASP A 172 2.08 9.27 -16.06
C ASP A 172 2.09 10.80 -16.09
N TYR A 173 1.97 11.42 -14.91
CA TYR A 173 2.20 12.85 -14.76
C TYR A 173 3.72 13.13 -14.70
N PRO A 174 4.28 14.02 -15.56
CA PRO A 174 5.72 14.23 -15.63
C PRO A 174 6.34 14.69 -14.30
N GLU A 175 7.37 13.97 -13.85
CA GLU A 175 8.06 14.27 -12.58
C GLU A 175 8.57 15.72 -12.54
N GLY A 176 8.38 16.38 -11.39
CA GLY A 176 8.80 17.75 -11.17
C GLY A 176 8.00 18.81 -11.95
N CYS A 177 7.11 18.44 -12.87
CA CYS A 177 6.38 19.43 -13.66
C CYS A 177 5.29 20.12 -12.82
N LYS A 178 5.45 21.42 -12.56
CA LYS A 178 4.47 22.24 -11.86
C LYS A 178 4.27 23.53 -12.62
N SER A 179 3.03 23.82 -13.00
CA SER A 179 2.66 25.12 -13.57
C SER A 179 1.75 25.89 -12.62
N PRO A 180 1.67 27.23 -12.71
CA PRO A 180 0.74 28.01 -11.91
C PRO A 180 -0.71 27.53 -12.11
N ALA A 181 -1.40 27.19 -11.01
CA ALA A 181 -2.76 26.65 -11.06
C ALA A 181 -3.75 27.58 -11.77
N ASN A 182 -3.56 28.90 -11.68
CA ASN A 182 -4.40 29.90 -12.35
C ASN A 182 -4.28 29.93 -13.88
N LEU A 183 -3.36 29.16 -14.47
CA LEU A 183 -3.26 29.01 -15.93
C LEU A 183 -4.00 27.76 -16.44
N SER A 184 -4.18 26.74 -15.59
CA SER A 184 -4.68 25.42 -15.97
C SER A 184 -6.08 25.19 -15.43
N TRP A 185 -6.72 24.10 -15.86
CA TRP A 185 -7.84 23.54 -15.11
C TRP A 185 -7.33 22.89 -13.81
N PRO A 186 -8.18 22.72 -12.78
CA PRO A 186 -7.85 21.94 -11.60
C PRO A 186 -7.26 20.56 -11.95
N LEU A 187 -6.09 20.27 -11.39
CA LEU A 187 -5.40 18.99 -11.52
C LEU A 187 -5.66 18.14 -10.28
N TYR A 188 -5.98 16.86 -10.50
CA TYR A 188 -6.14 15.86 -9.46
C TYR A 188 -5.16 14.73 -9.74
N LEU A 189 -4.30 14.39 -8.77
CA LEU A 189 -3.33 13.30 -8.89
C LEU A 189 -3.63 12.21 -7.88
N LYS A 190 -3.38 10.96 -8.27
CA LYS A 190 -3.43 9.76 -7.43
C LYS A 190 -2.40 9.87 -6.30
N ILE A 191 -2.77 9.47 -5.08
CA ILE A 191 -1.91 9.42 -3.89
C ILE A 191 -1.92 8.03 -3.22
#